data_AF-B0WJP0-F1
#
_entry.id   AF-B0WJP0-F1
#
_cell.length_a   1.000
_cell.length_b   1.000
_cell.length_c   1.000
_cell.angle_alpha   90.00
_cell.angle_beta   90.00
_cell.angle_gamma   90.00
#
_symmetry.space_group_name_H-M   'P 1'
#
loop_
_entity.id
_entity.type
_entity.pdbx_description
1 polymer ?
#
loop_
_entity_poly.entity_id
_entity_poly.type
_entity_poly.pdbx_seq_one_letter_code
_entity_poly.pdbx_strand_id
1 'polypeptide(L)'
;MNEKSKSLEAGFDPPSFGLNCVVVRTLSAQTQLIYESSLRYGLLRNTVEKEIIKEGEKLSDILSMPVKDAVGREVDVDYSEDIANVRDILDATISRSHIFVESVELQKLTLDQITHIYKYETDAQTALQWMDDLYKVMIRSHTHVGTNVYEIQAQKDEHQTFQETAKGTYNYGCQLLNASLALRQSCKLETDRNIEMTRQLQLTWKQFQAVSQEQMTRLRVSAVFHRSVEEHCTKLYELKENVLRIGEIEETNRRKVRLRKCLASRERLLVEVGRMVRLGRLLKTRLKEPFLMDDRVET
;
A
#
# COMPACT_ATOMS: atom_id res chain seq x y z
N MET A 1 22.00 13.55 -1.25
CA MET A 1 20.54 13.34 -1.13
C MET A 1 20.03 13.11 -2.54
N ASN A 2 19.54 11.96 -2.98
CA ASN A 2 18.78 10.93 -2.28
C ASN A 2 18.95 9.60 -3.03
N GLU A 3 19.67 8.64 -2.44
CA GLU A 3 19.85 7.26 -2.97
C GLU A 3 18.67 6.34 -2.63
N LYS A 4 17.62 6.85 -1.99
CA LYS A 4 16.48 6.03 -1.51
C LYS A 4 15.39 5.74 -2.56
N SER A 5 15.52 6.23 -3.80
CA SER A 5 14.49 6.05 -4.83
C SER A 5 14.64 4.76 -5.65
N LYS A 6 15.72 3.99 -5.49
CA LYS A 6 16.06 2.85 -6.36
C LYS A 6 15.69 1.46 -5.82
N SER A 7 15.01 1.36 -4.68
CA SER A 7 14.81 0.07 -3.99
C SER A 7 13.40 -0.53 -4.09
N LEU A 8 12.51 -0.01 -4.95
CA LEU A 8 11.12 -0.49 -5.04
C LEU A 8 10.81 -1.35 -6.29
N GLU A 9 11.79 -1.69 -7.13
CA GLU A 9 11.58 -2.51 -8.34
C GLU A 9 11.90 -4.01 -8.17
N ALA A 10 11.70 -4.57 -6.97
CA ALA A 10 11.91 -6.00 -6.76
C ALA A 10 10.58 -6.76 -6.65
N GLY A 11 10.14 -7.32 -7.78
CA GLY A 11 9.43 -8.59 -7.86
C GLY A 11 7.94 -8.61 -7.52
N PHE A 12 7.10 -8.16 -8.45
CA PHE A 12 5.72 -8.64 -8.58
C PHE A 12 5.29 -8.50 -10.04
N ASP A 13 5.18 -9.61 -10.77
CA ASP A 13 4.58 -9.63 -12.11
C ASP A 13 3.05 -9.77 -11.95
N PRO A 14 2.24 -8.74 -12.24
CA PRO A 14 0.79 -8.86 -12.21
C PRO A 14 0.25 -9.41 -13.55
N PRO A 15 -0.86 -10.18 -13.53
CA PRO A 15 -1.46 -10.73 -14.74
C PRO A 15 -2.03 -9.62 -15.63
N SER A 16 -1.81 -9.78 -16.93
CA SER A 16 -2.14 -8.85 -18.01
C SER A 16 -3.64 -8.64 -18.21
N PHE A 17 -4.14 -7.41 -18.02
CA PHE A 17 -5.52 -7.04 -18.40
C PHE A 17 -5.66 -5.62 -18.99
N GLY A 18 -5.51 -5.53 -20.32
CA GLY A 18 -6.60 -5.19 -21.25
C GLY A 18 -7.15 -3.77 -21.39
N LEU A 19 -7.42 -3.00 -20.32
CA LEU A 19 -8.19 -1.73 -20.46
C LEU A 19 -7.55 -0.50 -19.80
N ASN A 20 -6.73 -0.68 -18.76
CA ASN A 20 -5.95 0.43 -18.15
C ASN A 20 -4.82 0.95 -19.04
N CYS A 21 -4.60 0.28 -20.17
CA CYS A 21 -3.48 0.55 -21.05
C CYS A 21 -3.72 1.78 -21.96
N VAL A 22 -4.96 2.11 -22.30
CA VAL A 22 -5.23 3.20 -23.26
C VAL A 22 -5.02 4.55 -22.60
N VAL A 23 -5.57 4.80 -21.41
CA VAL A 23 -5.47 6.10 -20.71
C VAL A 23 -4.04 6.41 -20.27
N VAL A 24 -3.31 5.40 -19.76
CA VAL A 24 -1.89 5.53 -19.41
C VAL A 24 -1.02 5.72 -20.65
N ARG A 25 -1.30 5.00 -21.75
CA ARG A 25 -0.58 5.22 -23.02
C ARG A 25 -0.91 6.58 -23.63
N THR A 26 -2.14 7.08 -23.52
CA THR A 26 -2.51 8.41 -24.03
C THR A 26 -1.94 9.52 -23.17
N LEU A 27 -1.96 9.40 -21.83
CA LEU A 27 -1.31 10.37 -20.94
C LEU A 27 0.21 10.34 -21.13
N SER A 28 0.83 9.15 -21.16
CA SER A 28 2.26 9.00 -21.42
C SER A 28 2.65 9.52 -22.81
N ALA A 29 1.86 9.25 -23.85
CA ALA A 29 2.13 9.74 -25.20
C ALA A 29 1.86 11.26 -25.33
N GLN A 30 0.85 11.79 -24.63
CA GLN A 30 0.62 13.24 -24.56
C GLN A 30 1.75 13.93 -23.81
N THR A 31 2.21 13.39 -22.69
CA THR A 31 3.40 13.87 -21.97
C THR A 31 4.64 13.82 -22.87
N GLN A 32 4.84 12.72 -23.61
CA GLN A 32 5.95 12.59 -24.58
C GLN A 32 5.87 13.64 -25.70
N LEU A 33 4.70 13.86 -26.29
CA LEU A 33 4.48 14.86 -27.33
C LEU A 33 4.67 16.29 -26.80
N ILE A 34 4.28 16.56 -25.56
CA ILE A 34 4.53 17.83 -24.88
C ILE A 34 6.03 18.02 -24.65
N TYR A 35 6.76 16.98 -24.26
CA TYR A 35 8.21 17.00 -24.11
C TYR A 35 8.94 17.29 -25.43
N GLU A 36 8.57 16.59 -26.51
CA GLU A 36 9.16 16.77 -27.84
C GLU A 36 8.86 18.14 -28.43
N SER A 37 7.61 18.60 -28.28
CA SER A 37 7.19 19.94 -28.67
C SER A 37 8.00 20.99 -27.89
N SER A 38 8.10 20.85 -26.57
CA SER A 38 8.85 21.78 -25.72
C SER A 38 10.35 21.81 -26.03
N LEU A 39 10.96 20.67 -26.38
CA LEU A 39 12.36 20.62 -26.80
C LEU A 39 12.57 21.39 -28.10
N ARG A 40 11.66 21.25 -29.06
CA ARG A 40 11.68 21.97 -30.35
C ARG A 40 11.49 23.48 -30.17
N TYR A 41 10.54 23.90 -29.34
CA TYR A 41 10.33 25.32 -29.02
C TYR A 41 11.50 25.91 -28.21
N GLY A 42 12.12 25.13 -27.32
CA GLY A 42 13.30 25.54 -26.57
C GLY A 42 14.51 25.80 -27.48
N LEU A 43 14.75 24.94 -28.48
CA LEU A 43 15.83 25.13 -29.46
C LEU A 43 15.62 26.39 -30.30
N LEU A 44 14.43 26.56 -30.85
CA LEU A 44 14.09 27.73 -31.67
C LEU A 44 14.22 29.03 -30.87
N ARG A 45 13.73 29.05 -29.62
CA ARG A 45 13.85 30.20 -28.72
C ARG A 45 15.32 30.54 -28.44
N ASN A 46 16.15 29.54 -28.09
CA ASN A 46 17.56 29.77 -27.81
C ASN A 46 18.31 30.36 -29.02
N THR A 47 17.93 30.00 -30.23
CA THR A 47 18.47 30.61 -31.45
C THR A 47 18.04 32.07 -31.59
N VAL A 48 16.74 32.35 -31.40
CA VAL A 48 16.19 33.72 -31.50
C VAL A 48 16.78 34.65 -30.44
N GLU A 49 16.89 34.19 -29.18
CA GLU A 49 17.49 34.97 -28.09
C GLU A 49 18.93 35.35 -28.41
N LYS A 50 19.74 34.40 -28.89
CA LYS A 50 21.14 34.66 -29.26
C LYS A 50 21.27 35.67 -30.39
N GLU A 51 20.43 35.60 -31.43
CA GLU A 51 20.47 36.56 -32.53
C GLU A 51 20.01 37.95 -32.11
N ILE A 52 18.99 38.06 -31.23
CA ILE A 52 18.53 39.36 -30.71
C ILE A 52 19.62 40.02 -29.87
N ILE A 53 20.28 39.27 -28.98
CA ILE A 53 21.37 39.79 -28.16
C ILE A 53 22.51 40.27 -29.05
N LYS A 54 22.93 39.44 -30.01
CA LYS A 54 24.02 39.75 -30.94
C LYS A 54 23.75 40.99 -31.78
N GLU A 55 22.56 41.13 -32.37
CA GLU A 55 22.25 42.32 -33.18
C GLU A 55 22.03 43.57 -32.31
N GLY A 56 21.53 43.42 -31.07
CA GLY A 56 21.42 44.54 -30.13
C GLY A 56 22.78 45.05 -29.62
N GLU A 57 23.71 44.15 -29.30
CA GLU A 57 25.10 44.50 -28.96
C GLU A 57 25.77 45.20 -30.14
N LYS A 58 25.63 44.66 -31.34
CA LYS A 58 26.16 45.27 -32.56
C LYS A 58 25.57 46.66 -32.83
N LEU A 59 24.28 46.87 -32.58
CA LEU A 59 23.66 48.19 -32.69
C LEU A 59 24.24 49.15 -31.65
N SER A 60 24.39 48.72 -30.39
CA SER A 60 25.04 49.51 -29.34
C SER A 60 26.48 49.87 -29.71
N ASP A 61 27.23 48.96 -30.33
CA ASP A 61 28.60 49.19 -30.77
C ASP A 61 28.65 50.22 -31.91
N ILE A 62 27.76 50.11 -32.90
CA ILE A 62 27.66 51.06 -34.02
C ILE A 62 27.32 52.47 -33.51
N LEU A 63 26.37 52.59 -32.57
CA LEU A 63 25.99 53.88 -31.98
C LEU A 63 27.11 54.50 -31.13
N SER A 64 28.06 53.69 -30.66
CA SER A 64 29.25 54.14 -29.91
C SER A 64 30.38 54.63 -30.82
N MET A 65 30.28 54.44 -32.14
CA MET A 65 31.30 54.88 -33.10
C MET A 65 31.12 56.36 -33.50
N PRO A 66 32.22 57.11 -33.70
CA PRO A 66 32.14 58.51 -34.11
C PRO A 66 31.52 58.66 -35.51
N VAL A 67 30.54 59.57 -35.63
CA VAL A 67 29.83 59.84 -36.89
C VAL A 67 30.63 60.82 -37.75
N LYS A 68 30.65 60.60 -39.06
CA LYS A 68 31.28 61.51 -40.03
C LYS A 68 30.27 62.02 -41.06
N ASP A 69 30.39 63.28 -41.44
CA ASP A 69 29.60 63.88 -42.52
C ASP A 69 30.06 63.35 -43.91
N ALA A 70 29.32 63.72 -44.97
CA ALA A 70 29.65 63.33 -46.35
C ALA A 70 31.01 63.85 -46.85
N VAL A 71 31.66 64.73 -46.08
CA VAL A 71 32.97 65.34 -46.36
C VAL A 71 34.06 64.77 -45.42
N GLY A 72 33.72 63.80 -44.57
CA GLY A 72 34.64 63.10 -43.66
C GLY A 72 34.94 63.81 -42.35
N ARG A 73 34.20 64.87 -41.99
CA ARG A 73 34.37 65.60 -40.72
C ARG A 73 33.56 64.93 -39.63
N GLU A 74 34.12 64.88 -38.42
CA GLU A 74 33.41 64.33 -37.26
C GLU A 74 32.22 65.22 -36.88
N VAL A 75 31.07 64.58 -36.68
CA VAL A 75 29.83 65.21 -36.23
C VAL A 75 29.61 64.79 -34.78
N ASP A 76 29.47 65.78 -33.90
CA ASP A 76 29.18 65.57 -32.49
C ASP A 76 27.70 65.22 -32.32
N VAL A 77 27.41 63.93 -32.22
CA VAL A 77 26.07 63.39 -31.98
C VAL A 77 26.13 62.50 -30.75
N ASP A 78 25.33 62.84 -29.74
CA ASP A 78 25.27 62.08 -28.49
C ASP A 78 24.19 61.01 -28.56
N TYR A 79 24.60 59.74 -28.70
CA TYR A 79 23.72 58.57 -28.64
C TYR A 79 23.70 57.89 -27.26
N SER A 80 24.22 58.53 -26.20
CA SER A 80 24.33 57.89 -24.88
C SER A 80 22.98 57.42 -24.33
N GLU A 81 21.91 58.19 -24.55
CA GLU A 81 20.55 57.82 -24.13
C GLU A 81 20.02 56.61 -24.93
N ASP A 82 20.23 56.60 -26.25
CA ASP A 82 19.81 55.50 -27.12
C ASP A 82 20.56 54.20 -26.80
N ILE A 83 21.88 54.28 -26.53
CA ILE A 83 22.70 53.15 -26.10
C ILE A 83 22.20 52.59 -24.76
N ALA A 84 21.86 53.46 -23.81
CA ALA A 84 21.28 53.05 -22.53
C ALA A 84 19.93 52.34 -22.74
N ASN A 85 19.06 52.90 -23.58
CA ASN A 85 17.77 52.29 -23.92
C ASN A 85 17.93 50.91 -24.60
N VAL A 86 18.88 50.76 -25.54
CA VAL A 86 19.17 49.47 -26.18
C VAL A 86 19.62 48.44 -25.15
N ARG A 87 20.49 48.81 -24.20
CA ARG A 87 20.94 47.93 -23.12
C ARG A 87 19.79 47.54 -22.18
N ASP A 88 18.96 48.49 -21.77
CA ASP A 88 17.79 48.22 -20.93
C ASP A 88 16.81 47.24 -21.60
N ILE A 89 16.58 47.40 -22.91
CA ILE A 89 15.74 46.48 -23.69
C ILE A 89 16.36 45.07 -23.76
N LEU A 90 17.67 44.97 -23.94
CA LEU A 90 18.40 43.70 -23.94
C LEU A 90 18.28 42.99 -22.58
N ASP A 91 18.57 43.70 -21.49
CA ASP A 91 18.49 43.17 -20.12
C ASP A 91 17.07 42.73 -19.75
N ALA A 92 16.06 43.51 -20.16
CA ALA A 92 14.66 43.14 -19.99
C ALA A 92 14.29 41.91 -20.82
N THR A 93 14.86 41.75 -22.02
CA THR A 93 14.61 40.60 -22.91
C THR A 93 15.22 39.33 -22.33
N ILE A 94 16.46 39.39 -21.83
CA ILE A 94 17.13 38.28 -21.14
C ILE A 94 16.34 37.87 -19.90
N SER A 95 15.96 38.85 -19.07
CA SER A 95 15.18 38.60 -17.85
C SER A 95 13.84 37.92 -18.15
N ARG A 96 13.12 38.38 -19.18
CA ARG A 96 11.87 37.75 -19.63
C ARG A 96 12.10 36.34 -20.18
N SER A 97 13.18 36.12 -20.93
CA SER A 97 13.53 34.78 -21.42
C SER A 97 13.73 33.82 -20.25
N HIS A 98 14.51 34.22 -19.24
CA HIS A 98 14.76 33.42 -18.04
C HIS A 98 13.47 33.04 -17.30
N ILE A 99 12.61 34.02 -16.99
CA ILE A 99 11.31 33.79 -16.34
C ILE A 99 10.46 32.81 -17.15
N PHE A 100 10.45 32.95 -18.48
CA PHE A 100 9.72 32.04 -19.35
C PHE A 100 10.31 30.62 -19.31
N VAL A 101 11.64 30.47 -19.31
CA VAL A 101 12.30 29.16 -19.16
C VAL A 101 11.86 28.50 -17.86
N GLU A 102 11.98 29.20 -16.74
CA GLU A 102 11.62 28.69 -15.42
C GLU A 102 10.15 28.30 -15.35
N SER A 103 9.26 29.12 -15.92
CA SER A 103 7.83 28.82 -15.98
C SER A 103 7.54 27.54 -16.77
N VAL A 104 8.22 27.31 -17.90
CA VAL A 104 8.04 26.11 -18.71
C VAL A 104 8.61 24.88 -18.01
N GLU A 105 9.78 24.99 -17.40
CA GLU A 105 10.39 23.92 -16.58
C GLU A 105 9.46 23.51 -15.44
N LEU A 106 8.87 24.48 -14.73
CA LEU A 106 7.91 24.22 -13.65
C LEU A 106 6.64 23.52 -14.16
N GLN A 107 6.13 23.92 -15.33
CA GLN A 107 4.97 23.27 -15.94
C GLN A 107 5.26 21.82 -16.34
N LYS A 108 6.44 21.54 -16.90
CA LYS A 108 6.88 20.15 -17.20
C LYS A 108 6.93 19.30 -15.95
N LEU A 109 7.60 19.81 -14.91
CA LEU A 109 7.70 19.12 -13.63
C LEU A 109 6.31 18.81 -13.05
N THR A 110 5.39 19.77 -13.12
CA THR A 110 4.01 19.59 -12.66
C THR A 110 3.27 18.51 -13.46
N LEU A 111 3.43 18.47 -14.79
CA LEU A 111 2.83 17.42 -15.63
C LEU A 111 3.36 16.03 -15.32
N ASP A 112 4.66 15.91 -15.03
CA ASP A 112 5.25 14.65 -14.61
C ASP A 112 4.71 14.21 -13.25
N GLN A 113 4.61 15.13 -12.29
CA GLN A 113 4.02 14.85 -10.98
C GLN A 113 2.55 14.41 -11.09
N ILE A 114 1.76 15.03 -11.98
CA ILE A 114 0.38 14.60 -12.27
C ILE A 114 0.35 13.17 -12.85
N THR A 115 1.29 12.84 -13.73
CA THR A 115 1.41 11.48 -14.28
C THR A 115 1.71 10.46 -13.18
N HIS A 116 2.58 10.81 -12.22
CA HIS A 116 2.86 9.97 -11.06
C HIS A 116 1.65 9.83 -10.12
N ILE A 117 0.93 10.91 -9.84
CA ILE A 117 -0.31 10.89 -9.04
C ILE A 117 -1.31 9.90 -9.64
N TYR A 118 -1.55 9.98 -10.95
CA TYR A 118 -2.48 9.08 -11.63
C TYR A 118 -2.07 7.60 -11.49
N LYS A 119 -0.78 7.29 -11.67
CA LYS A 119 -0.25 5.93 -11.49
C LYS A 119 -0.45 5.44 -10.06
N TYR A 120 -0.04 6.21 -9.06
CA TYR A 120 -0.18 5.85 -7.66
C TYR A 120 -1.63 5.63 -7.24
N GLU A 121 -2.57 6.46 -7.72
CA GLU A 121 -3.99 6.27 -7.40
C GLU A 121 -4.60 5.07 -8.11
N THR A 122 -4.19 4.78 -9.33
CA THR A 122 -4.63 3.57 -10.06
C THR A 122 -4.15 2.31 -9.35
N ASP A 123 -2.88 2.29 -8.93
CA ASP A 123 -2.30 1.16 -8.20
C ASP A 123 -2.93 1.04 -6.80
N ALA A 124 -3.22 2.16 -6.12
CA ALA A 124 -3.89 2.16 -4.83
C ALA A 124 -5.33 1.62 -4.94
N GLN A 125 -6.03 1.91 -6.03
CA GLN A 125 -7.34 1.35 -6.31
C GLN A 125 -7.28 -0.16 -6.52
N THR A 126 -6.20 -0.66 -7.12
CA THR A 126 -5.95 -2.10 -7.25
C THR A 126 -5.67 -2.74 -5.89
N ALA A 127 -4.85 -2.08 -5.05
CA ALA A 127 -4.60 -2.54 -3.68
C ALA A 127 -5.88 -2.60 -2.83
N LEU A 128 -6.78 -1.61 -2.98
CA LEU A 128 -8.11 -1.63 -2.38
C LEU A 128 -8.94 -2.84 -2.80
N GLN A 129 -8.96 -3.16 -4.11
CA GLN A 129 -9.66 -4.34 -4.62
C GLN A 129 -9.09 -5.63 -4.02
N TRP A 130 -7.78 -5.77 -3.97
CA TRP A 130 -7.13 -6.92 -3.35
C TRP A 130 -7.48 -7.06 -1.86
N MET A 131 -7.53 -5.94 -1.13
CA MET A 131 -7.96 -5.95 0.27
C MET A 131 -9.40 -6.43 0.46
N ASP A 132 -10.32 -5.99 -0.41
CA ASP A 132 -11.71 -6.43 -0.40
C ASP A 132 -11.84 -7.92 -0.78
N ASP A 133 -11.05 -8.40 -1.73
CA ASP A 133 -11.02 -9.82 -2.11
C ASP A 133 -10.50 -10.69 -0.96
N LEU A 134 -9.44 -10.27 -0.28
CA LEU A 134 -8.91 -10.94 0.91
C LEU A 134 -9.95 -10.98 2.04
N TYR A 135 -10.68 -9.88 2.25
CA TYR A 135 -11.78 -9.83 3.20
C TYR A 135 -12.88 -10.84 2.83
N LYS A 136 -13.32 -10.88 1.58
CA LYS A 136 -14.33 -11.84 1.09
C LYS A 136 -13.88 -13.29 1.25
N VAL A 137 -12.62 -13.60 0.99
CA VAL A 137 -12.05 -14.94 1.19
C VAL A 137 -12.14 -15.34 2.67
N MET A 138 -11.76 -14.44 3.58
CA MET A 138 -11.85 -14.67 5.03
C MET A 138 -13.30 -14.91 5.48
N ILE A 139 -14.25 -14.12 4.98
CA ILE A 139 -15.68 -14.34 5.25
C ILE A 139 -16.17 -15.66 4.68
N ARG A 140 -15.60 -16.21 3.60
CA ARG A 140 -16.04 -17.50 3.04
C ARG A 140 -15.45 -18.71 3.76
N SER A 141 -14.22 -18.61 4.28
CA SER A 141 -13.50 -19.73 4.89
C SER A 141 -13.85 -20.00 6.37
N HIS A 142 -14.64 -19.14 7.00
CA HIS A 142 -14.84 -19.09 8.46
C HIS A 142 -15.54 -20.27 9.14
N THR A 143 -16.33 -21.04 8.40
CA THR A 143 -17.10 -22.16 8.97
C THR A 143 -16.31 -23.45 9.02
N HIS A 144 -15.17 -23.52 8.33
CA HIS A 144 -14.37 -24.73 8.23
C HIS A 144 -13.21 -24.70 9.22
N VAL A 145 -13.22 -25.66 10.15
CA VAL A 145 -12.12 -25.90 11.09
C VAL A 145 -11.75 -27.38 11.04
N GLY A 146 -10.45 -27.67 11.13
CA GLY A 146 -9.91 -29.03 11.11
C GLY A 146 -10.49 -29.94 12.19
N THR A 147 -10.39 -31.24 11.96
CA THR A 147 -11.00 -32.29 12.79
C THR A 147 -10.03 -32.94 13.79
N ASN A 148 -8.75 -32.54 13.76
CA ASN A 148 -7.72 -32.99 14.68
C ASN A 148 -6.69 -31.87 14.91
N VAL A 149 -5.80 -32.06 15.90
CA VAL A 149 -4.83 -31.04 16.30
C VAL A 149 -3.87 -30.66 15.17
N TYR A 150 -3.48 -31.62 14.31
CA TYR A 150 -2.57 -31.39 13.20
C TYR A 150 -3.20 -30.53 12.10
N GLU A 151 -4.42 -30.84 11.69
CA GLU A 151 -5.18 -30.04 10.70
C GLU A 151 -5.41 -28.62 11.19
N ILE A 152 -5.80 -28.46 12.46
CA ILE A 152 -6.04 -27.12 13.04
C ILE A 152 -4.73 -26.34 13.13
N GLN A 153 -3.60 -26.99 13.42
CA GLN A 153 -2.31 -26.33 13.45
C GLN A 153 -1.89 -25.88 12.04
N ALA A 154 -2.05 -26.73 11.01
CA ALA A 154 -1.80 -26.33 9.62
C ALA A 154 -2.67 -25.14 9.19
N GLN A 155 -3.97 -25.14 9.55
CA GLN A 155 -4.86 -24.01 9.28
C GLN A 155 -4.45 -22.72 10.02
N LYS A 156 -3.90 -22.82 11.23
CA LYS A 156 -3.36 -21.65 11.94
C LYS A 156 -2.15 -21.06 11.23
N ASP A 157 -1.26 -21.91 10.74
CA ASP A 157 -0.05 -21.49 10.04
C ASP A 157 -0.41 -20.83 8.70
N GLU A 158 -1.33 -21.44 7.93
CA GLU A 158 -1.90 -20.85 6.72
C GLU A 158 -2.58 -19.50 7.00
N HIS A 159 -3.39 -19.43 8.06
CA HIS A 159 -4.06 -18.19 8.47
C HIS A 159 -3.07 -17.09 8.84
N GLN A 160 -1.94 -17.43 9.47
CA GLN A 160 -0.90 -16.45 9.79
C GLN A 160 -0.23 -15.93 8.52
N THR A 161 0.12 -16.81 7.57
CA THR A 161 0.65 -16.38 6.27
C THR A 161 -0.35 -15.49 5.53
N PHE A 162 -1.63 -15.82 5.57
CA PHE A 162 -2.69 -15.02 4.97
C PHE A 162 -2.80 -13.62 5.61
N GLN A 163 -2.68 -13.52 6.93
CA GLN A 163 -2.61 -12.24 7.64
C GLN A 163 -1.41 -11.39 7.21
N GLU A 164 -0.25 -12.02 7.03
CA GLU A 164 0.96 -11.34 6.57
C GLU A 164 0.79 -10.81 5.14
N THR A 165 0.19 -11.59 4.23
CA THR A 165 -0.17 -11.13 2.88
C THR A 165 -1.08 -9.91 2.93
N ALA A 166 -2.18 -9.97 3.69
CA ALA A 166 -3.11 -8.86 3.81
C ALA A 166 -2.48 -7.60 4.41
N LYS A 167 -1.60 -7.76 5.42
CA LYS A 167 -0.83 -6.65 5.98
C LYS A 167 0.10 -6.02 4.94
N GLY A 168 0.74 -6.84 4.11
CA GLY A 168 1.58 -6.39 3.00
C GLY A 168 0.79 -5.55 2.00
N THR A 169 -0.37 -6.06 1.55
CA THR A 169 -1.28 -5.36 0.63
C THR A 169 -1.77 -4.03 1.20
N TYR A 170 -2.19 -4.00 2.47
CA TYR A 170 -2.60 -2.76 3.14
C TYR A 170 -1.48 -1.73 3.20
N ASN A 171 -0.27 -2.14 3.61
CA ASN A 171 0.88 -1.25 3.69
C ASN A 171 1.28 -0.71 2.33
N TYR A 172 1.22 -1.54 1.28
CA TYR A 172 1.47 -1.12 -0.10
C TYR A 172 0.48 -0.03 -0.53
N GLY A 173 -0.83 -0.26 -0.33
CA GLY A 173 -1.86 0.76 -0.60
C GLY A 173 -1.62 2.07 0.16
N CYS A 174 -1.23 2.00 1.44
CA CYS A 174 -0.91 3.18 2.24
C CYS A 174 0.27 3.97 1.67
N GLN A 175 1.33 3.28 1.23
CA GLN A 175 2.50 3.93 0.64
C GLN A 175 2.15 4.69 -0.65
N LEU A 176 1.35 4.07 -1.52
CA LEU A 176 0.88 4.68 -2.77
C LEU A 176 0.02 5.93 -2.49
N LEU A 177 -0.93 5.83 -1.56
CA LEU A 177 -1.82 6.94 -1.21
C LEU A 177 -1.06 8.10 -0.56
N ASN A 178 -0.09 7.81 0.32
CA ASN A 178 0.77 8.83 0.92
C ASN A 178 1.66 9.51 -0.12
N ALA A 179 2.24 8.76 -1.06
CA ALA A 179 3.05 9.32 -2.14
C ALA A 179 2.20 10.22 -3.06
N SER A 180 0.99 9.76 -3.43
CA SER A 180 0.04 10.56 -4.20
C SER A 180 -0.39 11.83 -3.46
N LEU A 181 -0.68 11.75 -2.16
CA LEU A 181 -1.06 12.91 -1.34
C LEU A 181 0.04 13.96 -1.30
N ALA A 182 1.29 13.54 -1.08
CA ALA A 182 2.43 14.44 -1.05
C ALA A 182 2.62 15.18 -2.39
N LEU A 183 2.48 14.47 -3.51
CA LEU A 183 2.56 15.07 -4.85
C LEU A 183 1.39 16.01 -5.14
N ARG A 184 0.17 15.66 -4.71
CA ARG A 184 -1.00 16.55 -4.85
C ARG A 184 -0.79 17.85 -4.08
N GLN A 185 -0.30 17.77 -2.85
CA GLN A 185 0.01 18.94 -2.02
C GLN A 185 1.11 19.81 -2.64
N SER A 186 2.18 19.22 -3.18
CA SER A 186 3.23 19.99 -3.85
C SER A 186 2.73 20.71 -5.10
N CYS A 187 1.81 20.09 -5.84
CA CYS A 187 1.17 20.67 -7.02
C CYS A 187 -0.01 21.61 -6.70
N LYS A 188 -0.39 21.78 -5.43
CA LYS A 188 -1.63 22.50 -5.00
C LYS A 188 -2.90 21.97 -5.67
N LEU A 189 -2.98 20.64 -5.84
CA LEU A 189 -4.15 19.94 -6.39
C LEU A 189 -5.11 19.50 -5.28
N GLU A 190 -6.37 19.25 -5.66
CA GLU A 190 -7.41 18.72 -4.75
C GLU A 190 -7.00 17.38 -4.13
N THR A 191 -7.31 17.18 -2.84
CA THR A 191 -6.90 15.98 -2.07
C THR A 191 -8.06 15.08 -1.65
N ASP A 192 -9.31 15.50 -1.87
CA ASP A 192 -10.48 14.86 -1.27
C ASP A 192 -10.64 13.40 -1.71
N ARG A 193 -10.46 13.12 -3.01
CA ARG A 193 -10.48 11.75 -3.55
C ARG A 193 -9.42 10.85 -2.90
N ASN A 194 -8.19 11.35 -2.73
CA ASN A 194 -7.10 10.58 -2.13
C ASN A 194 -7.39 10.27 -0.65
N ILE A 195 -7.91 11.26 0.08
CA ILE A 195 -8.31 11.12 1.48
C ILE A 195 -9.43 10.08 1.61
N GLU A 196 -10.44 10.12 0.74
CA GLU A 196 -11.53 9.14 0.74
C GLU A 196 -11.04 7.72 0.43
N MET A 197 -10.15 7.54 -0.55
CA MET A 197 -9.52 6.24 -0.81
C MET A 197 -8.72 5.73 0.39
N THR A 198 -8.03 6.63 1.10
CA THR A 198 -7.31 6.30 2.33
C THR A 198 -8.26 5.83 3.43
N ARG A 199 -9.38 6.53 3.61
CA ARG A 199 -10.42 6.15 4.57
C ARG A 199 -11.02 4.78 4.25
N GLN A 200 -11.33 4.53 2.97
CA GLN A 200 -11.84 3.24 2.51
C GLN A 200 -10.84 2.11 2.78
N LEU A 201 -9.55 2.32 2.49
CA LEU A 201 -8.52 1.31 2.73
C LEU A 201 -8.40 0.96 4.22
N GLN A 202 -8.45 1.99 5.08
CA GLN A 202 -8.43 1.82 6.53
C GLN A 202 -9.68 1.10 7.05
N LEU A 203 -10.86 1.38 6.48
CA LEU A 203 -12.11 0.72 6.85
C LEU A 203 -12.06 -0.77 6.51
N THR A 204 -11.72 -1.11 5.26
CA THR A 204 -11.58 -2.50 4.81
C THR A 204 -10.54 -3.25 5.64
N TRP A 205 -9.42 -2.60 5.98
CA TRP A 205 -8.40 -3.18 6.86
C TRP A 205 -8.91 -3.45 8.26
N LYS A 206 -9.62 -2.51 8.90
CA LYS A 206 -10.22 -2.70 10.22
C LYS A 206 -11.21 -3.87 10.23
N GLN A 207 -12.08 -3.95 9.21
CA GLN A 207 -13.02 -5.06 9.04
C GLN A 207 -12.29 -6.39 8.87
N PHE A 208 -11.27 -6.44 8.01
CA PHE A 208 -10.42 -7.61 7.85
C PHE A 208 -9.79 -8.05 9.16
N GLN A 209 -9.22 -7.13 9.93
CA GLN A 209 -8.58 -7.43 11.21
C GLN A 209 -9.59 -8.03 12.20
N ALA A 210 -10.78 -7.44 12.32
CA ALA A 210 -11.81 -7.93 13.24
C ALA A 210 -12.21 -9.38 12.91
N VAL A 211 -12.51 -9.66 11.64
CA VAL A 211 -12.83 -11.01 11.17
C VAL A 211 -11.67 -11.98 11.40
N SER A 212 -10.47 -11.57 11.03
CA SER A 212 -9.27 -12.39 11.10
C SER A 212 -8.91 -12.78 12.55
N GLN A 213 -9.16 -11.89 13.51
CA GLN A 213 -8.97 -12.19 14.94
C GLN A 213 -10.01 -13.17 15.47
N GLU A 214 -11.28 -13.04 15.06
CA GLU A 214 -12.32 -13.99 15.44
C GLU A 214 -12.03 -15.38 14.88
N GLN A 215 -11.58 -15.48 13.61
CA GLN A 215 -11.17 -16.75 13.03
C GLN A 215 -10.00 -17.39 13.78
N MET A 216 -8.97 -16.61 14.12
CA MET A 216 -7.84 -17.11 14.91
C MET A 216 -8.30 -17.61 16.29
N THR A 217 -9.24 -16.91 16.92
CA THR A 217 -9.84 -17.34 18.20
C THR A 217 -10.56 -18.68 18.06
N ARG A 218 -11.36 -18.85 17.00
CA ARG A 218 -12.05 -20.12 16.69
C ARG A 218 -11.07 -21.28 16.50
N LEU A 219 -10.00 -21.07 15.74
CA LEU A 219 -8.94 -22.06 15.54
C LEU A 219 -8.24 -22.43 16.86
N ARG A 220 -7.91 -21.43 17.70
CA ARG A 220 -7.28 -21.65 19.01
C ARG A 220 -8.16 -22.45 19.96
N VAL A 221 -9.44 -22.10 20.07
CA VAL A 221 -10.38 -22.83 20.94
C VAL A 221 -10.58 -24.25 20.43
N SER A 222 -10.65 -24.45 19.12
CA SER A 222 -10.75 -25.78 18.52
C SER A 222 -9.51 -26.63 18.80
N ALA A 223 -8.31 -26.05 18.71
CA ALA A 223 -7.07 -26.76 19.03
C ALA A 223 -7.03 -27.22 20.50
N VAL A 224 -7.48 -26.37 21.43
CA VAL A 224 -7.59 -26.73 22.86
C VAL A 224 -8.61 -27.85 23.04
N PHE A 225 -9.78 -27.77 22.39
CA PHE A 225 -10.81 -28.79 22.46
C PHE A 225 -10.27 -30.16 21.99
N HIS A 226 -9.65 -30.23 20.81
CA HIS A 226 -9.13 -31.50 20.27
C HIS A 226 -8.00 -32.08 21.13
N ARG A 227 -7.07 -31.25 21.62
CA ARG A 227 -6.00 -31.69 22.52
C ARG A 227 -6.57 -32.27 23.83
N SER A 228 -7.56 -31.61 24.42
CA SER A 228 -8.21 -32.11 25.63
C SER A 228 -8.98 -33.40 25.38
N VAL A 229 -9.64 -33.54 24.23
CA VAL A 229 -10.32 -34.80 23.86
C VAL A 229 -9.31 -35.94 23.73
N GLU A 230 -8.19 -35.74 23.04
CA GLU A 230 -7.11 -36.74 22.93
C GLU A 230 -6.57 -37.13 24.31
N GLU A 231 -6.27 -36.15 25.17
CA GLU A 231 -5.80 -36.40 26.53
C GLU A 231 -6.81 -37.22 27.36
N HIS A 232 -8.10 -36.87 27.30
CA HIS A 232 -9.13 -37.62 28.01
C HIS A 232 -9.31 -39.05 27.45
N CYS A 233 -9.21 -39.23 26.12
CA CYS A 233 -9.25 -40.55 25.49
C CYS A 233 -8.09 -41.42 25.99
N THR A 234 -6.87 -40.88 26.05
CA THR A 234 -5.70 -41.58 26.60
C THR A 234 -5.92 -41.98 28.07
N LYS A 235 -6.37 -41.04 28.92
CA LYS A 235 -6.68 -41.31 30.34
C LYS A 235 -7.78 -42.37 30.49
N LEU A 236 -8.81 -42.36 29.64
CA LEU A 236 -9.87 -43.37 29.64
C LEU A 236 -9.35 -44.75 29.25
N TYR A 237 -8.47 -44.82 28.25
CA TYR A 237 -7.83 -46.06 27.82
C TYR A 237 -6.95 -46.63 28.95
N GLU A 238 -6.11 -45.81 29.56
CA GLU A 238 -5.30 -46.21 30.71
C GLU A 238 -6.16 -46.68 31.89
N LEU A 239 -7.27 -46.00 32.17
CA LEU A 239 -8.21 -46.40 33.22
C LEU A 239 -8.83 -47.77 32.92
N LYS A 240 -9.25 -48.02 31.67
CA LYS A 240 -9.76 -49.33 31.21
C LYS A 240 -8.71 -50.42 31.45
N GLU A 241 -7.49 -50.21 30.98
CA GLU A 241 -6.38 -51.16 31.16
C GLU A 241 -6.09 -51.42 32.65
N ASN A 242 -6.11 -50.37 33.47
CA ASN A 242 -5.92 -50.50 34.91
C ASN A 242 -7.02 -51.32 35.57
N VAL A 243 -8.27 -51.20 35.12
CA VAL A 243 -9.41 -51.98 35.63
C VAL A 243 -9.29 -53.45 35.23
N LEU A 244 -8.90 -53.75 33.99
CA LEU A 244 -8.70 -55.13 33.51
C LEU A 244 -7.64 -55.87 34.35
N ARG A 245 -6.53 -55.19 34.68
CA ARG A 245 -5.45 -55.75 35.52
C ARG A 245 -5.84 -55.96 36.99
N ILE A 246 -6.97 -55.42 37.47
CA ILE A 246 -7.39 -55.65 38.88
C ILE A 246 -7.70 -57.14 39.12
N GLY A 247 -8.20 -57.85 38.11
CA GLY A 247 -8.52 -59.28 38.22
C GLY A 247 -7.30 -60.16 38.52
N GLU A 248 -6.09 -59.71 38.14
CA GLU A 248 -4.83 -60.43 38.30
C GLU A 248 -4.24 -60.29 39.72
N ILE A 249 -4.76 -59.38 40.55
CA ILE A 249 -4.23 -59.13 41.89
C ILE A 249 -4.80 -60.16 42.86
N GLU A 250 -4.00 -61.12 43.33
CA GLU A 250 -4.43 -62.15 44.29
C GLU A 250 -4.79 -61.56 45.67
N GLU A 251 -3.99 -60.60 46.15
CA GLU A 251 -4.15 -60.04 47.49
C GLU A 251 -5.38 -59.12 47.60
N THR A 252 -6.37 -59.56 48.40
CA THR A 252 -7.68 -58.89 48.52
C THR A 252 -7.58 -57.42 48.95
N ASN A 253 -6.72 -57.09 49.91
CA ASN A 253 -6.55 -55.72 50.38
C ASN A 253 -5.96 -54.81 49.30
N ARG A 254 -4.92 -55.29 48.60
CA ARG A 254 -4.30 -54.60 47.47
C ARG A 254 -5.27 -54.38 46.32
N ARG A 255 -6.10 -55.40 46.01
CA ARG A 255 -7.18 -55.31 45.00
C ARG A 255 -8.19 -54.21 45.35
N LYS A 256 -8.68 -54.17 46.60
CA LYS A 256 -9.61 -53.12 47.09
C LYS A 256 -9.02 -51.72 46.97
N VAL A 257 -7.75 -51.52 47.34
CA VAL A 257 -7.07 -50.22 47.22
C VAL A 257 -6.97 -49.79 45.75
N ARG A 258 -6.58 -50.70 44.85
CA ARG A 258 -6.49 -50.40 43.41
C ARG A 258 -7.84 -50.04 42.81
N LEU A 259 -8.90 -50.75 43.19
CA LEU A 259 -10.27 -50.46 42.77
C LEU A 259 -10.72 -49.07 43.22
N ARG A 260 -10.50 -48.71 44.49
CA ARG A 260 -10.82 -47.36 45.00
C ARG A 260 -10.10 -46.26 44.21
N LYS A 261 -8.82 -46.47 43.89
CA LYS A 261 -8.04 -45.52 43.06
C LYS A 261 -8.62 -45.37 41.65
N CYS A 262 -9.06 -46.47 41.02
CA CYS A 262 -9.69 -46.43 39.70
C CYS A 262 -11.04 -45.70 39.73
N LEU A 263 -11.89 -45.95 40.75
CA LEU A 263 -13.16 -45.27 40.91
C LEU A 263 -12.98 -43.75 41.12
N ALA A 264 -12.06 -43.33 41.99
CA ALA A 264 -11.74 -41.92 42.18
C ALA A 264 -11.20 -41.26 40.90
N SER A 265 -10.40 -41.99 40.11
CA SER A 265 -9.93 -41.51 38.81
C SER A 265 -11.08 -41.36 37.80
N ARG A 266 -12.00 -42.32 37.77
CA ARG A 266 -13.21 -42.29 36.92
C ARG A 266 -14.07 -41.07 37.23
N GLU A 267 -14.33 -40.80 38.50
CA GLU A 267 -15.16 -39.66 38.92
C GLU A 267 -14.58 -38.32 38.47
N ARG A 268 -13.26 -38.11 38.66
CA ARG A 268 -12.58 -36.91 38.18
C ARG A 268 -12.65 -36.78 36.65
N LEU A 269 -12.36 -37.87 35.94
CA LEU A 269 -12.34 -37.87 34.48
C LEU A 269 -13.74 -37.63 33.88
N LEU A 270 -14.81 -38.16 34.50
CA LEU A 270 -16.19 -37.89 34.06
C LEU A 270 -16.56 -36.40 34.18
N VAL A 271 -16.09 -35.71 35.21
CA VAL A 271 -16.32 -34.26 35.36
C VAL A 271 -15.62 -33.49 34.24
N GLU A 272 -14.37 -33.85 33.91
CA GLU A 272 -13.59 -33.23 32.83
C GLU A 272 -14.24 -33.48 31.45
N VAL A 273 -14.64 -34.72 31.17
CA VAL A 273 -15.37 -35.09 29.94
C VAL A 273 -16.69 -34.32 29.85
N GLY A 274 -17.44 -34.19 30.94
CA GLY A 274 -18.67 -33.40 30.98
C GLY A 274 -18.44 -31.91 30.65
N ARG A 275 -17.32 -31.32 31.09
CA ARG A 275 -16.92 -29.96 30.69
C ARG A 275 -16.62 -29.88 29.20
N MET A 276 -15.91 -30.86 28.64
CA MET A 276 -15.60 -30.90 27.20
C MET A 276 -16.82 -31.09 26.32
N VAL A 277 -17.80 -31.89 26.73
CA VAL A 277 -19.08 -32.01 26.00
C VAL A 277 -19.79 -30.66 25.90
N ARG A 278 -19.80 -29.88 26.99
CA ARG A 278 -20.36 -28.51 26.98
C ARG A 278 -19.57 -27.57 26.08
N LEU A 279 -18.24 -27.60 26.17
CA LEU A 279 -17.37 -26.80 25.31
C LEU A 279 -17.59 -27.14 23.82
N GLY A 280 -17.65 -28.43 23.47
CA GLY A 280 -17.89 -28.86 22.09
C GLY A 280 -19.24 -28.40 21.54
N ARG A 281 -20.29 -28.37 22.39
CA ARG A 281 -21.59 -27.79 22.01
C ARG A 281 -21.50 -26.29 21.75
N LEU A 282 -20.84 -25.54 22.64
CA LEU A 282 -20.63 -24.09 22.47
C LEU A 282 -19.81 -23.79 21.22
N LEU A 283 -18.71 -24.52 21.01
CA LEU A 283 -17.85 -24.38 19.84
C LEU A 283 -18.64 -24.65 18.55
N LYS A 284 -19.45 -25.71 18.51
CA LYS A 284 -20.31 -26.01 17.36
C LYS A 284 -21.28 -24.85 17.03
N THR A 285 -21.84 -24.19 18.04
CA THR A 285 -22.70 -23.01 17.82
C THR A 285 -21.87 -21.84 17.28
N ARG A 286 -20.75 -21.52 17.94
CA ARG A 286 -19.87 -20.42 17.54
C ARG A 286 -19.32 -20.55 16.13
N LEU A 287 -18.91 -21.75 15.71
CA LEU A 287 -18.39 -21.98 14.35
C LEU A 287 -19.44 -21.78 13.25
N LYS A 288 -20.74 -21.84 13.59
CA LYS A 288 -21.85 -21.58 12.66
C LYS A 288 -22.29 -20.11 12.65
N GLU A 289 -21.90 -19.33 13.64
CA GLU A 289 -22.25 -17.92 13.68
C GLU A 289 -21.47 -17.18 12.59
N PRO A 290 -22.15 -16.39 11.74
CA PRO A 290 -21.48 -15.52 10.81
C PRO A 290 -20.65 -14.50 11.58
N PHE A 291 -19.60 -13.97 10.96
CA PHE A 291 -18.91 -12.82 11.52
C PHE A 291 -19.84 -11.60 11.47
N LEU A 292 -20.43 -11.26 12.61
CA LEU A 292 -21.16 -10.01 12.76
C LEU A 292 -20.13 -8.88 12.87
N MET A 293 -20.09 -8.02 11.85
CA MET A 293 -19.43 -6.72 12.01
C MET A 293 -20.37 -5.84 12.82
N ASP A 294 -19.86 -5.18 13.85
CA ASP A 294 -20.62 -4.14 14.54
C ASP A 294 -20.59 -2.89 13.64
N ASP A 295 -21.68 -2.63 12.93
CA ASP A 295 -21.86 -1.44 12.07
C ASP A 295 -21.85 -0.12 12.89
N ARG A 296 -21.62 -0.17 14.20
CA ARG A 296 -21.58 0.98 15.11
C ARG A 296 -20.29 1.79 15.08
N VAL A 297 -19.35 1.49 14.18
CA VAL A 297 -18.11 2.28 14.03
C VAL A 297 -18.30 3.48 13.07
N GLU A 298 -19.51 3.70 12.55
CA GLU A 298 -19.84 4.83 11.66
C GLU A 298 -20.58 6.02 12.32
N THR A 299 -20.50 6.17 13.65
CA THR A 299 -20.92 7.42 14.33
C THR A 299 -19.76 8.16 14.95
#